data_AF-A0A961B063-F1
#
_entry.id   AF-A0A961B063-F1
#
_cell.length_a   1.000
_cell.length_b   1.000
_cell.length_c   1.000
_cell.angle_alpha   90.00
_cell.angle_beta   90.00
_cell.angle_gamma   90.00
#
_symmetry.space_group_name_H-M   'P 1'
#
loop_
_entity.id
_entity.type
_entity.pdbx_description
1 polymer ?
#
loop_
_entity_poly.entity_id
_entity_poly.type
_entity_poly.pdbx_seq_one_letter_code
_entity_poly.pdbx_strand_id
1 'polypeptide(L)'
;LAALSQTTLSLLYHPEHGEVKISEKSLLNRSRALVVFWGLVLTGFTLLLKAARNDIPILPLAFGMTSYTVGPLLAMFLAALWGRGNLNGLIVGAALSFLLVLLVRTDVWVLFIRAGWIEPETLARLPTYQLNGDGTGIASRIASAWMWPLTTILTFACGLLPVGDRKASDA
;
A
#
# COMPACT_ATOMS: atom_id res chain seq x y z
N LEU A 1 -11.12 12.61 6.19
CA LEU A 1 -11.14 13.48 5.00
C LEU A 1 -10.14 14.63 5.11
N ALA A 2 -10.24 15.47 6.16
CA ALA A 2 -9.30 16.57 6.40
C ALA A 2 -7.83 16.12 6.56
N ALA A 3 -7.57 15.04 7.29
CA ALA A 3 -6.22 14.50 7.42
C ALA A 3 -5.63 14.06 6.06
N LEU A 4 -6.45 13.45 5.21
CA LEU A 4 -6.02 12.93 3.91
C LEU A 4 -5.78 14.05 2.89
N SER A 5 -6.62 15.09 2.90
CA SER A 5 -6.38 16.30 2.10
C SER A 5 -5.13 17.05 2.56
N GLN A 6 -4.86 17.09 3.86
CA GLN A 6 -3.65 17.69 4.44
C GLN A 6 -2.39 16.92 4.06
N THR A 7 -2.37 15.59 4.18
CA THR A 7 -1.22 14.76 3.73
C THR A 7 -0.99 14.92 2.23
N THR A 8 -2.05 14.89 1.42
CA THR A 8 -1.95 15.09 -0.04
C THR A 8 -1.36 16.46 -0.38
N LEU A 9 -1.85 17.51 0.28
CA LEU A 9 -1.35 18.86 0.09
C LEU A 9 0.12 18.98 0.51
N SER A 10 0.52 18.37 1.63
CA SER A 10 1.90 18.37 2.13
C SER A 10 2.88 17.60 1.24
N LEU A 11 2.41 16.57 0.51
CA LEU A 11 3.24 15.82 -0.43
C LEU A 11 3.41 16.55 -1.78
N LEU A 12 2.36 17.27 -2.21
CA LEU A 12 2.37 18.04 -3.46
C LEU A 12 3.02 19.42 -3.31
N TYR A 13 3.00 19.99 -2.11
CA TYR A 13 3.56 21.29 -1.81
C TYR A 13 4.67 21.17 -0.78
N HIS A 14 5.90 21.49 -1.21
CA HIS A 14 7.08 21.59 -0.37
C HIS A 14 7.30 23.06 -0.01
N PRO A 15 6.75 23.56 1.13
CA PRO A 15 6.95 24.95 1.56
C PRO A 15 8.42 25.29 1.85
N GLU A 16 9.30 24.29 1.90
CA GLU A 16 10.73 24.40 2.13
C GLU A 16 11.56 24.82 0.90
N HIS A 17 10.99 24.76 -0.32
CA HIS A 17 11.60 25.38 -1.50
C HIS A 17 10.99 26.77 -1.66
N GLY A 18 11.68 27.79 -1.13
CA GLY A 18 11.25 29.18 -0.92
C GLY A 18 10.81 30.00 -2.14
N GLU A 19 10.28 29.39 -3.19
CA GLU A 19 9.73 30.06 -4.35
C GLU A 19 8.22 29.85 -4.41
N VAL A 20 7.52 30.80 -3.79
CA VAL A 20 6.28 31.46 -4.23
C VAL A 20 5.53 31.86 -2.95
N LYS A 21 5.34 33.18 -2.76
CA LYS A 21 4.34 33.72 -1.82
C LYS A 21 2.96 33.31 -2.31
N ILE A 22 2.57 32.07 -2.05
CA ILE A 22 1.26 31.59 -2.41
C ILE A 22 0.29 32.17 -1.40
N SER A 23 -0.67 32.94 -1.94
CA SER A 23 -1.76 33.50 -1.15
C SER A 23 -2.39 32.39 -0.32
N GLU A 24 -2.39 32.56 1.01
CA GLU A 24 -3.00 31.66 1.99
C GLU A 24 -4.43 31.24 1.58
N LYS A 25 -5.16 32.16 0.94
CA LYS A 25 -6.50 31.92 0.37
C LYS A 25 -6.52 30.82 -0.70
N SER A 26 -5.49 30.73 -1.54
CA SER A 26 -5.40 29.72 -2.60
C SER A 26 -5.03 28.32 -2.07
N LEU A 27 -4.24 28.24 -0.98
CA LEU A 27 -3.97 26.99 -0.27
C LEU A 27 -5.24 26.47 0.42
N LEU A 28 -6.01 27.36 1.05
CA LEU A 28 -7.29 27.01 1.66
C LEU A 28 -8.31 26.50 0.63
N ASN A 29 -8.41 27.15 -0.54
CA ASN A 29 -9.30 26.69 -1.62
C ASN A 29 -8.87 25.33 -2.19
N ARG A 30 -7.56 25.08 -2.36
CA ARG A 30 -7.05 23.77 -2.81
C ARG A 30 -7.28 22.66 -1.78
N SER A 31 -7.09 22.94 -0.50
CA SER A 31 -7.43 22.01 0.58
C SER A 31 -8.91 21.62 0.53
N ARG A 32 -9.82 22.60 0.41
CA ARG A 32 -11.26 22.36 0.28
C ARG A 32 -11.60 21.54 -0.97
N ALA A 33 -10.96 21.81 -2.11
CA ALA A 33 -11.14 21.03 -3.33
C ALA A 33 -10.68 19.57 -3.17
N LEU A 34 -9.53 19.34 -2.53
CA LEU A 34 -9.03 17.99 -2.22
C LEU A 34 -9.97 17.25 -1.26
N VAL A 35 -10.54 17.94 -0.26
CA VAL A 35 -11.55 17.37 0.64
C VAL A 35 -12.77 16.89 -0.17
N VAL A 36 -13.32 17.75 -1.05
CA VAL A 36 -14.47 17.38 -1.89
C VAL A 36 -14.13 16.22 -2.84
N PHE A 37 -12.96 16.26 -3.48
CA PHE A 37 -12.48 15.19 -4.35
C PHE A 37 -12.41 13.85 -3.62
N TRP A 38 -11.72 13.79 -2.48
CA TRP A 38 -11.63 12.57 -1.69
C TRP A 38 -12.98 12.14 -1.12
N GLY A 39 -13.88 13.10 -0.85
CA GLY A 39 -15.24 12.81 -0.39
C GLY A 39 -16.05 12.10 -1.46
N LEU A 40 -15.93 12.56 -2.72
CA LEU A 40 -16.54 11.93 -3.88
C LEU A 40 -15.97 10.53 -4.11
N VAL A 41 -14.64 10.38 -4.09
CA VAL A 41 -13.96 9.08 -4.26
C VAL A 41 -14.40 8.08 -3.20
N LEU A 42 -14.44 8.47 -1.93
CA LEU A 42 -14.85 7.59 -0.83
C LEU A 42 -16.35 7.24 -0.90
N THR A 43 -17.19 8.18 -1.35
CA THR A 43 -18.61 7.90 -1.60
C THR A 43 -18.78 6.89 -2.73
N GLY A 44 -18.04 7.04 -3.82
CA GLY A 44 -18.01 6.07 -4.92
C GLY A 44 -17.54 4.69 -4.46
N PHE A 45 -16.46 4.63 -3.67
CA PHE A 45 -15.98 3.39 -3.08
C PHE A 45 -17.03 2.73 -2.16
N THR A 46 -17.77 3.53 -1.39
CA THR A 46 -18.87 3.03 -0.56
C THR A 46 -20.01 2.43 -1.40
N LEU A 47 -20.37 3.06 -2.52
CA LEU A 47 -21.37 2.52 -3.45
C LEU A 47 -20.88 1.21 -4.09
N LEU A 48 -19.61 1.14 -4.46
CA LEU A 48 -18.99 -0.08 -4.99
C LEU A 48 -19.03 -1.22 -3.97
N LEU A 49 -18.66 -0.94 -2.71
CA LEU A 49 -18.77 -1.91 -1.62
C LEU A 49 -20.21 -2.33 -1.33
N LYS A 50 -21.18 -1.41 -1.45
CA LYS A 50 -22.60 -1.71 -1.29
C LYS A 50 -23.08 -2.69 -2.37
N ALA A 51 -22.63 -2.52 -3.62
CA ALA A 51 -22.94 -3.44 -4.71
C ALA A 51 -22.27 -4.81 -4.53
N ALA A 52 -21.02 -4.83 -4.06
CA ALA A 52 -20.23 -6.04 -3.86
C ALA A 52 -20.52 -6.79 -2.53
N ARG A 53 -21.35 -6.22 -1.64
CA ARG A 53 -21.62 -6.74 -0.29
C ARG A 53 -22.19 -8.16 -0.29
N ASN A 54 -22.93 -8.55 -1.32
CA ASN A 54 -23.60 -9.84 -1.37
C ASN A 54 -22.64 -11.01 -1.68
N ASP A 55 -21.48 -10.74 -2.29
CA ASP A 55 -20.57 -11.78 -2.79
C ASP A 55 -19.15 -11.72 -2.21
N ILE A 56 -18.80 -10.62 -1.51
CA ILE A 56 -17.43 -10.35 -1.07
C ILE A 56 -17.41 -10.07 0.45
N PRO A 57 -16.59 -10.78 1.23
CA PRO A 57 -16.39 -10.47 2.63
C PRO A 57 -15.56 -9.18 2.77
N ILE A 58 -16.26 -8.05 2.91
CA ILE A 58 -15.67 -6.70 2.98
C ILE A 58 -14.71 -6.54 4.18
N LEU A 59 -15.02 -7.21 5.28
CA LEU A 59 -14.27 -7.07 6.54
C LEU A 59 -12.85 -7.68 6.46
N PRO A 60 -12.67 -8.94 6.01
CA PRO A 60 -11.34 -9.48 5.68
C PRO A 60 -10.58 -8.65 4.65
N LEU A 61 -11.26 -8.12 3.63
CA LEU A 61 -10.62 -7.28 2.62
C LEU A 61 -10.03 -5.99 3.22
N ALA A 62 -10.76 -5.34 4.13
CA ALA A 62 -10.33 -4.12 4.80
C ALA A 62 -9.13 -4.36 5.73
N PHE A 63 -9.17 -5.42 6.53
CA PHE A 63 -8.03 -5.81 7.36
C PHE A 63 -6.86 -6.36 6.54
N GLY A 64 -7.16 -6.92 5.36
CA GLY A 64 -6.19 -7.27 4.34
C GLY A 64 -5.48 -6.03 3.81
N MET A 65 -6.15 -4.92 3.57
CA MET A 65 -5.49 -3.72 3.03
C MET A 65 -4.45 -3.12 3.98
N THR A 66 -4.66 -3.19 5.30
CA THR A 66 -3.71 -2.59 6.27
C THR A 66 -2.38 -3.33 6.35
N SER A 67 -2.36 -4.65 6.19
CA SER A 67 -1.09 -5.37 6.30
C SER A 67 -0.17 -5.23 5.08
N TYR A 68 -0.63 -4.61 3.99
CA TYR A 68 0.26 -4.20 2.88
C TYR A 68 1.13 -2.99 3.27
N THR A 69 0.67 -2.14 4.18
CA THR A 69 1.31 -0.85 4.50
C THR A 69 1.98 -0.84 5.87
N VAL A 70 1.46 -1.59 6.85
CA VAL A 70 2.00 -1.61 8.23
C VAL A 70 3.46 -2.05 8.28
N GLY A 71 3.84 -3.08 7.52
CA GLY A 71 5.23 -3.59 7.51
C GLY A 71 6.24 -2.56 6.98
N PRO A 72 6.04 -2.03 5.75
CA PRO A 72 6.90 -0.97 5.22
C PRO A 72 6.92 0.28 6.10
N LEU A 73 5.78 0.76 6.61
CA LEU A 73 5.75 1.94 7.46
C LEU A 73 6.56 1.77 8.75
N LEU A 74 6.47 0.59 9.39
CA LEU A 74 7.27 0.27 10.57
C LEU A 74 8.77 0.24 10.23
N ALA A 75 9.14 -0.32 9.08
CA ALA A 75 10.54 -0.31 8.63
C ALA A 75 11.07 1.10 8.38
N MET A 76 10.28 1.98 7.75
CA MET A 76 10.65 3.38 7.55
C MET A 76 10.84 4.11 8.87
N PHE A 77 9.96 3.86 9.84
CA PHE A 77 10.08 4.39 11.19
C PHE A 77 11.35 3.92 11.90
N LEU A 78 11.66 2.62 11.83
CA LEU A 78 12.90 2.06 12.40
C LEU A 78 14.15 2.60 11.69
N ALA A 79 14.13 2.73 10.37
CA ALA A 79 15.24 3.30 9.59
C ALA A 79 15.49 4.77 9.95
N ALA A 80 14.43 5.53 10.20
CA ALA A 80 14.51 6.90 10.68
C ALA A 80 15.10 6.99 12.10
N LEU A 81 14.67 6.12 13.02
CA LEU A 81 15.24 6.03 14.38
C LEU A 81 16.73 5.66 14.36
N TRP A 82 17.15 4.81 13.42
CA TRP A 82 18.54 4.38 13.29
C TRP A 82 19.45 5.43 12.64
N GLY A 83 18.88 6.46 11.99
CA GLY A 83 19.63 7.56 11.37
C GLY A 83 20.48 7.17 10.16
N ARG A 84 20.27 5.98 9.58
CA ARG A 84 21.06 5.43 8.44
C ARG A 84 20.20 4.81 7.35
N GLY A 85 19.04 5.38 7.06
CA GLY A 85 18.15 4.91 6.00
C GLY A 85 18.40 5.61 4.67
N ASN A 86 18.66 4.85 3.60
CA ASN A 86 18.66 5.36 2.23
C ASN A 86 17.23 5.37 1.67
N LEU A 87 16.75 6.53 1.22
CA LEU A 87 15.40 6.69 0.66
C LEU A 87 15.16 5.77 -0.53
N ASN A 88 16.13 5.62 -1.43
CA ASN A 88 16.00 4.78 -2.63
C ASN A 88 15.87 3.30 -2.24
N GLY A 89 16.68 2.84 -1.29
CA GLY A 89 16.61 1.48 -0.77
C GLY A 89 15.28 1.19 -0.06
N LEU A 90 14.75 2.19 0.65
CA LEU A 90 13.48 2.11 1.37
C LEU A 90 12.28 2.03 0.41
N ILE A 91 12.30 2.79 -0.69
CA ILE A 91 11.28 2.72 -1.74
C ILE A 91 11.29 1.35 -2.43
N VAL A 92 12.46 0.85 -2.81
CA VAL A 92 12.61 -0.48 -3.42
C VAL A 92 12.15 -1.58 -2.46
N GLY A 93 12.52 -1.47 -1.18
CA GLY A 93 12.10 -2.40 -0.12
C GLY A 93 10.59 -2.39 0.11
N ALA A 94 9.95 -1.22 0.09
CA ALA A 94 8.51 -1.08 0.22
C ALA A 94 7.77 -1.68 -0.99
N ALA A 95 8.27 -1.46 -2.21
CA ALA A 95 7.71 -2.04 -3.43
C ALA A 95 7.83 -3.57 -3.43
N LEU A 96 9.00 -4.11 -3.08
CA LEU A 96 9.21 -5.56 -2.98
C LEU A 96 8.35 -6.18 -1.89
N SER A 97 8.21 -5.50 -0.75
CA SER A 97 7.31 -5.91 0.33
C SER A 97 5.86 -5.95 -0.13
N PHE A 98 5.40 -4.94 -0.87
CA PHE A 98 4.05 -4.91 -1.44
C PHE A 98 3.81 -6.10 -2.38
N LEU A 99 4.76 -6.39 -3.28
CA LEU A 99 4.70 -7.54 -4.18
C LEU A 99 4.66 -8.86 -3.42
N LEU A 100 5.50 -9.01 -2.39
CA LEU A 100 5.49 -10.20 -1.54
C LEU A 100 4.14 -10.38 -0.86
N VAL A 101 3.54 -9.30 -0.34
CA VAL A 101 2.22 -9.40 0.28
C VAL A 101 1.16 -9.82 -0.74
N LEU A 102 1.21 -9.25 -1.94
CA LEU A 102 0.29 -9.56 -3.02
C LEU A 102 0.36 -11.04 -3.45
N LEU A 103 1.55 -11.66 -3.42
CA LEU A 103 1.75 -13.07 -3.80
C LEU A 103 1.38 -14.09 -2.72
N VAL A 104 1.29 -13.67 -1.46
CA VAL A 104 0.98 -14.59 -0.34
C VAL A 104 -0.46 -14.43 0.12
N ARG A 105 -1.00 -13.22 0.06
CA ARG A 105 -2.35 -12.90 0.51
C ARG A 105 -3.37 -13.23 -0.58
N THR A 106 -4.49 -13.83 -0.20
CA THR A 106 -5.54 -14.25 -1.13
C THR A 106 -6.57 -13.15 -1.40
N ASP A 107 -6.62 -12.09 -0.59
CA ASP A 107 -7.67 -11.06 -0.65
C ASP A 107 -7.83 -10.43 -2.05
N VAL A 108 -6.71 -10.06 -2.71
CA VAL A 108 -6.73 -9.47 -4.05
C VAL A 108 -7.17 -10.51 -5.09
N TRP A 109 -6.63 -11.74 -5.00
CA TRP A 109 -6.94 -12.81 -5.94
C TRP A 109 -8.38 -13.31 -5.84
N VAL A 110 -8.96 -13.30 -4.64
CA VAL A 110 -10.39 -13.61 -4.44
C VAL A 110 -11.26 -12.59 -5.18
N LEU A 111 -10.88 -11.30 -5.21
CA LEU A 111 -11.58 -10.30 -6.02
C LEU A 111 -11.48 -10.59 -7.51
N PHE A 112 -10.28 -10.95 -8.02
CA PHE A 112 -10.07 -11.29 -9.43
C PHE A 112 -10.85 -12.54 -9.88
N ILE A 113 -10.92 -13.57 -9.02
CA ILE A 113 -11.71 -14.78 -9.26
C ILE A 113 -13.20 -14.45 -9.30
N ARG A 114 -13.69 -13.67 -8.32
CA ARG A 114 -15.10 -13.25 -8.24
C ARG A 114 -15.49 -12.32 -9.40
N ALA A 115 -14.55 -11.54 -9.92
CA ALA A 115 -14.73 -10.73 -11.12
C ALA A 115 -14.72 -11.54 -12.42
N GLY A 116 -14.41 -12.85 -12.36
CA GLY A 116 -14.35 -13.75 -13.52
C GLY A 116 -13.11 -13.59 -14.37
N TRP A 117 -12.05 -12.95 -13.86
CA TRP A 117 -10.84 -12.65 -14.64
C TRP A 117 -9.83 -13.81 -14.60
N ILE A 118 -9.88 -14.66 -13.56
CA ILE A 118 -8.91 -15.75 -13.34
C ILE A 118 -9.62 -16.97 -12.75
N GLU A 119 -9.32 -18.16 -13.27
CA GLU A 119 -9.84 -19.42 -12.73
C GLU A 119 -9.08 -19.86 -11.45
N PRO A 120 -9.80 -20.32 -10.40
CA PRO A 120 -9.19 -20.75 -9.14
C PRO A 120 -8.15 -21.88 -9.31
N GLU A 121 -8.34 -22.75 -10.28
CA GLU A 121 -7.50 -23.92 -10.54
C GLU A 121 -6.09 -23.55 -11.02
N THR A 122 -5.96 -22.43 -11.72
CA THR A 122 -4.66 -21.95 -12.21
C THR A 122 -3.81 -21.42 -11.06
N LEU A 123 -4.43 -20.76 -10.09
CA LEU A 123 -3.76 -20.21 -8.91
C LEU A 123 -3.46 -21.28 -7.86
N ALA A 124 -4.26 -22.35 -7.77
CA ALA A 124 -4.03 -23.49 -6.90
C ALA A 124 -2.75 -24.29 -7.23
N ARG A 125 -2.21 -24.14 -8.45
CA ARG A 125 -0.94 -24.77 -8.86
C ARG A 125 0.29 -24.05 -8.29
N LEU A 126 0.13 -22.83 -7.77
CA LEU A 126 1.23 -22.09 -7.15
C LEU A 126 1.49 -22.59 -5.72
N PRO A 127 2.76 -22.72 -5.30
CA PRO A 127 3.14 -23.30 -4.01
C PRO A 127 2.63 -22.51 -2.78
N THR A 128 2.16 -21.28 -2.98
CA THR A 128 1.63 -20.37 -1.97
C THR A 128 0.14 -20.57 -1.66
N TYR A 129 -0.60 -21.28 -2.51
CA TYR A 129 -2.06 -21.38 -2.46
C TYR A 129 -2.53 -22.83 -2.32
N GLN A 130 -3.63 -23.03 -1.60
CA GLN A 130 -4.36 -24.29 -1.51
C GLN A 130 -5.83 -24.05 -1.84
N LEU A 131 -6.49 -25.01 -2.47
CA LEU A 131 -7.93 -24.96 -2.67
C LEU A 131 -8.64 -25.11 -1.32
N ASN A 132 -9.66 -24.29 -1.06
CA ASN A 132 -10.57 -24.51 0.05
C ASN A 132 -11.28 -25.87 -0.15
N GLY A 133 -11.62 -26.55 0.96
CA GLY A 133 -12.29 -27.86 0.94
C GLY A 133 -13.60 -27.92 0.13
N ASP A 134 -14.18 -26.76 -0.19
CA ASP A 134 -15.41 -26.60 -0.97
C ASP A 134 -15.16 -26.35 -2.48
N GLY A 135 -13.92 -26.36 -2.96
CA GLY A 135 -13.56 -26.21 -4.39
C GLY A 135 -13.83 -24.83 -5.03
N THR A 136 -14.48 -23.91 -4.31
CA THR A 136 -14.94 -22.61 -4.82
C THR A 136 -14.02 -21.43 -4.48
N GLY A 137 -12.88 -21.66 -3.82
CA GLY A 137 -11.98 -20.59 -3.39
C GLY A 137 -10.57 -21.04 -3.02
N ILE A 138 -9.72 -20.05 -2.73
CA ILE A 138 -8.30 -20.25 -2.44
C ILE A 138 -8.01 -19.85 -0.98
N ALA A 139 -7.36 -20.74 -0.24
CA ALA A 139 -6.71 -20.46 1.04
C ALA A 139 -5.21 -20.22 0.84
N SER A 140 -4.65 -19.28 1.61
CA SER A 140 -3.19 -19.14 1.68
C SER A 140 -2.62 -20.30 2.51
N ARG A 141 -1.60 -20.98 1.99
CA ARG A 141 -0.91 -22.06 2.71
C ARG A 141 -0.03 -21.53 3.84
N ILE A 142 0.29 -20.24 3.82
CA ILE A 142 1.20 -19.59 4.75
C ILE A 142 0.39 -18.76 5.74
N ALA A 143 0.76 -18.81 7.02
CA ALA A 143 0.18 -17.94 8.04
C ALA A 143 0.47 -16.47 7.69
N SER A 144 -0.54 -15.78 7.18
CA SER A 144 -0.47 -14.37 6.75
C SER A 144 -0.06 -13.41 7.87
N ALA A 145 -0.16 -13.85 9.13
CA ALA A 145 0.33 -13.15 10.32
C ALA A 145 1.86 -12.94 10.31
N TRP A 146 2.65 -13.77 9.62
CA TRP A 146 4.11 -13.60 9.55
C TRP A 146 4.59 -12.67 8.43
N MET A 147 3.66 -12.14 7.64
CA MET A 147 4.02 -11.26 6.54
C MET A 147 4.42 -9.86 7.01
N TRP A 148 3.81 -9.35 8.09
CA TRP A 148 4.16 -8.02 8.62
C TRP A 148 5.59 -7.93 9.18
N PRO A 149 6.16 -8.91 9.94
CA PRO A 149 7.56 -8.83 10.36
C PRO A 149 8.49 -9.04 9.16
N LEU A 150 8.13 -9.93 8.22
CA LEU A 150 8.97 -10.25 7.07
C LEU A 150 9.10 -9.04 6.12
N THR A 151 8.01 -8.34 5.85
CA THR A 151 8.02 -7.10 5.05
C THR A 151 8.72 -5.95 5.77
N THR A 152 8.62 -5.88 7.11
CA THR A 152 9.39 -4.94 7.91
C THR A 152 10.89 -5.19 7.76
N ILE A 153 11.34 -6.43 7.98
CA ILE A 153 12.75 -6.81 7.86
C ILE A 153 13.26 -6.57 6.44
N LEU A 154 12.49 -6.96 5.43
CA LEU A 154 12.85 -6.78 4.03
C LEU A 154 13.01 -5.29 3.69
N THR A 155 12.03 -4.46 4.04
CA THR A 155 12.07 -3.02 3.78
C THR A 155 13.21 -2.35 4.54
N PHE A 156 13.44 -2.74 5.79
CA PHE A 156 14.50 -2.19 6.62
C PHE A 156 15.90 -2.60 6.11
N ALA A 157 16.08 -3.88 5.75
CA ALA A 157 17.32 -4.37 5.16
C ALA A 157 17.64 -3.68 3.83
N CYS A 158 16.65 -3.53 2.95
CA CYS A 158 16.81 -2.76 1.71
C CYS A 158 17.12 -1.27 1.97
N GLY A 159 16.55 -0.68 3.03
CA GLY A 159 16.84 0.69 3.46
C GLY A 159 18.26 0.89 4.01
N LEU A 160 18.88 -0.15 4.57
CA LEU A 160 20.27 -0.13 5.04
C LEU A 160 21.28 -0.39 3.92
N LEU A 161 20.87 -1.06 2.83
CA LEU A 161 21.75 -1.30 1.69
C LEU A 161 21.95 0.01 0.91
N PRO A 162 23.20 0.36 0.56
CA PRO A 162 23.48 1.47 -0.35
C PRO A 162 23.06 1.06 -1.77
N VAL A 163 21.76 1.17 -2.07
CA VAL A 163 21.24 1.07 -3.43
C VAL A 163 21.66 2.33 -4.17
N GLY A 164 22.83 2.24 -4.82
CA GLY A 164 23.36 3.21 -5.76
C GLY A 164 23.71 4.54 -5.12
N ASP A 165 24.96 4.67 -4.67
CA ASP A 165 25.64 5.96 -4.78
C ASP A 165 25.53 6.39 -6.25
N ARG A 166 24.62 7.31 -6.56
CA ARG A 166 24.92 8.25 -7.63
C ARG A 166 26.09 9.04 -7.07
N LYS A 167 27.31 8.58 -7.38
CA LYS A 167 28.52 9.38 -7.29
C LYS A 167 28.11 10.79 -7.70
N ALA A 168 28.28 11.74 -6.79
CA ALA A 168 28.55 13.10 -7.17
C ALA A 168 29.63 13.02 -8.26
N SER A 169 29.23 13.20 -9.51
CA SER A 169 30.18 13.49 -10.57
C SER A 169 30.41 14.97 -10.44
N ASP A 170 31.56 15.30 -9.86
CA ASP A 170 32.16 16.62 -9.80
C ASP A 170 32.10 17.34 -11.17
N ALA A 171 31.71 18.61 -11.15
CA ALA A 171 32.25 19.76 -11.92
C ALA A 171 31.21 20.87 -12.07
#